data_AF-A0AAW5TS93-F1
#
_entry.id   AF-A0AAW5TS93-F1
#
_cell.length_a   1.000
_cell.length_b   1.000
_cell.length_c   1.000
_cell.angle_alpha   90.00
_cell.angle_beta   90.00
_cell.angle_gamma   90.00
#
_symmetry.space_group_name_H-M   'P 1'
#
loop_
_entity.id
_entity.type
_entity.pdbx_description
1 polymer ?
#
loop_
_entity_poly.entity_id
_entity_poly.type
_entity_poly.pdbx_seq_one_letter_code
_entity_poly.pdbx_strand_id
1 'polypeptide(L)'
;MPQDALVCICSKILQAELKNQKLQKELNSCIQTLIEASTAANITQDIVVGNLIDRKLADLAKTHKIAADYIEKVTGKNIDDVLAENATIEGSGDE
;
A
#
# COMPACT_ATOMS: atom_id res chain seq x y z
N MET A 1 -26.44 15.41 29.14
CA MET A 1 -26.36 14.01 28.70
C MET A 1 -26.35 13.12 29.94
N PRO A 2 -27.16 12.06 30.02
CA PRO A 2 -27.07 11.10 31.11
C PRO A 2 -25.72 10.38 31.07
N GLN A 3 -25.13 10.15 32.24
CA GLN A 3 -23.78 9.61 32.43
C GLN A 3 -23.59 8.27 31.70
N ASP A 4 -24.64 7.44 31.65
CA ASP A 4 -24.65 6.13 30.99
C ASP A 4 -24.52 6.20 29.46
N ALA A 5 -25.10 7.23 28.84
CA ALA A 5 -25.00 7.42 27.39
C ALA A 5 -23.57 7.79 26.97
N LEU A 6 -22.88 8.59 27.79
CA LEU A 6 -21.49 8.97 27.56
C LEU A 6 -20.55 7.75 27.66
N VAL A 7 -20.73 6.89 28.67
CA VAL A 7 -19.95 5.65 28.82
C VAL A 7 -20.15 4.70 27.64
N CYS A 8 -21.39 4.56 27.16
CA CYS A 8 -21.69 3.73 25.99
C CYS A 8 -20.98 4.23 24.72
N ILE A 9 -20.97 5.55 24.49
CA ILE A 9 -20.29 6.15 23.33
C ILE A 9 -18.78 5.94 23.41
N CYS A 10 -18.16 6.23 24.56
CA CYS A 10 -16.72 6.04 24.75
C CYS A 10 -16.29 4.58 24.53
N SER A 11 -17.06 3.60 25.01
CA SER A 11 -16.78 2.18 24.80
C SER A 11 -16.81 1.79 23.31
N LYS A 12 -17.79 2.31 22.54
CA LYS A 12 -17.88 2.06 21.10
C LYS A 12 -16.71 2.69 20.33
N ILE A 13 -16.29 3.91 20.69
CA ILE A 13 -15.14 4.58 20.09
C ILE A 13 -13.88 3.75 20.31
N LEU A 14 -13.62 3.31 21.55
CA LEU A 14 -12.44 2.50 21.88
C LEU A 14 -12.41 1.17 21.10
N GLN A 15 -13.57 0.52 20.95
CA GLN A 15 -13.66 -0.70 20.14
C GLN A 15 -13.38 -0.45 18.66
N ALA A 16 -13.84 0.67 18.11
CA ALA A 16 -13.58 1.04 16.72
C ALA A 16 -12.09 1.34 16.49
N GLU A 17 -11.45 2.08 17.41
CA GLU A 17 -10.01 2.36 17.36
C GLU A 17 -9.18 1.06 17.40
N LEU A 18 -9.52 0.13 18.28
CA LEU A 18 -8.84 -1.16 18.38
C LEU A 18 -8.98 -1.99 17.09
N LYS A 19 -10.18 -1.98 16.48
CA LYS A 19 -10.41 -2.65 15.19
C LYS A 19 -9.59 -1.99 14.07
N ASN A 20 -9.57 -0.66 14.02
CA ASN A 20 -8.78 0.09 13.04
C ASN A 20 -7.28 -0.21 13.17
N GLN A 21 -6.75 -0.29 14.39
CA GLN A 21 -5.34 -0.66 14.61
C GLN A 21 -5.03 -2.08 14.13
N LYS A 22 -5.93 -3.04 14.34
CA LYS A 22 -5.77 -4.41 13.84
C LYS A 22 -5.79 -4.46 12.32
N LEU A 23 -6.75 -3.79 11.69
CA LEU A 23 -6.85 -3.70 10.23
C LEU A 23 -5.62 -3.03 9.62
N GLN A 24 -5.08 -1.97 10.24
CA GLN A 24 -3.84 -1.35 9.78
C GLN A 24 -2.64 -2.30 9.84
N LYS A 25 -2.54 -3.12 10.90
CA LYS A 25 -1.48 -4.13 11.01
C LYS A 25 -1.61 -5.22 9.95
N GLU A 26 -2.82 -5.72 9.73
CA GLU A 26 -3.11 -6.72 8.71
C GLU A 26 -2.81 -6.18 7.30
N LEU A 27 -3.19 -4.94 7.02
CA LEU A 27 -2.91 -4.27 5.75
C LEU A 27 -1.40 -4.10 5.52
N ASN A 28 -0.67 -3.62 6.52
CA ASN A 28 0.79 -3.49 6.44
C ASN A 28 1.47 -4.85 6.20
N SER A 29 0.99 -5.91 6.86
CA SER A 29 1.48 -7.27 6.63
C SER A 29 1.20 -7.74 5.20
N CYS A 30 0.01 -7.45 4.67
CA CYS A 30 -0.35 -7.79 3.29
C CYS A 30 0.52 -7.06 2.26
N ILE A 31 0.79 -5.77 2.46
CA ILE A 31 1.70 -4.99 1.62
C ILE A 31 3.11 -5.60 1.67
N GLN A 32 3.59 -6.01 2.85
CA GLN A 32 4.89 -6.66 2.99
C GLN A 32 4.96 -7.99 2.21
N THR A 33 3.91 -8.81 2.25
CA THR A 33 3.83 -10.03 1.43
C THR A 33 3.82 -9.75 -0.06
N LEU A 34 3.17 -8.66 -0.52
CA LEU A 34 3.24 -8.25 -1.93
C LEU A 34 4.66 -7.85 -2.34
N ILE A 35 5.40 -7.14 -1.47
CA ILE A 35 6.81 -6.78 -1.71
C ILE A 35 7.68 -8.04 -1.85
N GLU A 36 7.49 -9.02 -0.98
CA GLU A 36 8.20 -10.30 -1.05
C GLU A 36 7.88 -11.06 -2.35
N ALA A 37 6.61 -11.04 -2.77
CA ALA A 37 6.19 -11.65 -4.03
C ALA A 37 6.77 -10.94 -5.26
N SER A 38 6.83 -9.60 -5.28
CA SER A 38 7.51 -8.84 -6.35
C SER A 38 9.00 -9.22 -6.42
N THR A 39 9.67 -9.26 -5.26
CA THR A 39 11.08 -9.64 -5.17
C THR A 39 11.31 -11.07 -5.69
N ALA A 40 10.42 -12.00 -5.33
CA ALA A 40 10.47 -13.38 -5.81
C ALA A 40 10.25 -13.46 -7.32
N ALA A 41 9.25 -12.76 -7.86
CA ALA A 41 8.97 -12.72 -9.29
C ALA A 41 10.15 -12.17 -10.10
N ASN A 42 10.84 -11.15 -9.58
CA ASN A 42 12.06 -10.62 -10.18
C ASN A 42 13.20 -11.65 -10.20
N ILE A 43 13.39 -12.40 -9.11
CA ILE A 43 14.41 -13.47 -9.04
C ILE A 43 14.09 -14.61 -10.03
N THR A 44 12.82 -15.01 -10.12
CA THR A 44 12.39 -16.08 -11.03
C THR A 44 12.20 -15.60 -12.47
N GLN A 45 12.44 -14.32 -12.75
CA GLN A 45 12.22 -13.68 -14.05
C GLN A 45 10.78 -13.85 -14.57
N ASP A 46 9.81 -13.93 -13.65
CA ASP A 46 8.39 -13.94 -14.00
C ASP A 46 7.93 -12.49 -14.25
N ILE A 47 8.16 -12.03 -15.48
CA ILE A 47 7.92 -10.64 -15.88
C ILE A 47 6.44 -10.26 -15.78
N VAL A 48 5.53 -11.19 -16.07
CA VAL A 48 4.08 -10.91 -16.06
C VAL A 48 3.61 -10.70 -14.62
N VAL A 49 4.00 -11.60 -13.71
CA VAL A 49 3.65 -11.49 -12.29
C VAL A 49 4.35 -10.30 -11.66
N GLY A 50 5.63 -10.08 -11.96
CA GLY A 50 6.40 -8.94 -11.48
C GLY A 50 5.72 -7.61 -11.83
N ASN A 51 5.43 -7.38 -13.11
CA ASN A 51 4.78 -6.14 -13.57
C ASN A 51 3.40 -5.93 -12.95
N LEU A 52 2.62 -7.01 -12.75
CA LEU A 52 1.32 -6.91 -12.10
C LEU A 52 1.44 -6.44 -10.64
N ILE A 53 2.39 -7.02 -9.89
CA ILE A 53 2.61 -6.68 -8.49
C ILE A 53 3.18 -5.26 -8.38
N ASP A 54 4.13 -4.89 -9.24
CA ASP A 54 4.76 -3.57 -9.24
C ASP A 54 3.73 -2.47 -9.49
N ARG A 55 2.78 -2.67 -10.43
CA ARG A 55 1.64 -1.74 -10.62
C ARG A 55 0.82 -1.58 -9.35
N LYS A 56 0.50 -2.70 -8.67
CA LYS A 56 -0.26 -2.66 -7.42
C LYS A 56 0.50 -1.96 -6.29
N LEU A 57 1.81 -2.15 -6.21
CA LEU A 57 2.67 -1.46 -5.24
C LEU A 57 2.74 0.04 -5.55
N ALA A 58 2.81 0.44 -6.82
CA ALA A 58 2.75 1.85 -7.21
C ALA A 58 1.41 2.52 -6.83
N ASP A 59 0.29 1.83 -7.02
CA ASP A 59 -1.01 2.32 -6.56
C ASP A 59 -1.08 2.45 -5.04
N LEU A 60 -0.59 1.45 -4.32
CA LEU A 60 -0.56 1.46 -2.85
C LEU A 60 0.34 2.57 -2.30
N ALA A 61 1.45 2.86 -2.96
CA ALA A 61 2.42 3.87 -2.54
C ALA A 61 1.86 5.29 -2.51
N LYS A 62 0.76 5.56 -3.24
CA LYS A 62 0.03 6.84 -3.19
C LYS A 62 -0.49 7.17 -1.78
N THR A 63 -0.78 6.15 -0.97
CA THR A 63 -1.38 6.33 0.37
C THR A 63 -0.69 5.54 1.48
N HIS A 64 0.18 4.58 1.15
CA HIS A 64 0.83 3.70 2.11
C HIS A 64 2.35 3.85 2.06
N LYS A 65 2.90 4.38 3.16
CA LYS A 65 4.33 4.65 3.29
C LYS A 65 5.22 3.42 3.04
N ILE A 66 4.81 2.22 3.49
CA ILE A 66 5.61 0.99 3.30
C ILE A 66 5.85 0.69 1.81
N ALA A 67 4.83 0.88 0.96
CA ALA A 67 4.98 0.67 -0.48
C ALA A 67 5.84 1.77 -1.12
N ALA A 68 5.67 3.03 -0.69
CA ALA A 68 6.50 4.14 -1.16
C ALA A 68 7.99 3.95 -0.79
N ASP A 69 8.28 3.63 0.48
CA ASP A 69 9.63 3.37 0.98
C ASP A 69 10.29 2.20 0.22
N TYR A 70 9.52 1.15 -0.11
CA TYR A 70 10.03 0.05 -0.93
C TYR A 70 10.39 0.50 -2.34
N ILE A 71 9.49 1.22 -3.02
CA ILE A 71 9.73 1.72 -4.38
C ILE A 71 10.94 2.64 -4.42
N GLU A 72 11.07 3.57 -3.47
CA GLU A 72 12.23 4.45 -3.36
C GLU A 72 13.51 3.66 -3.14
N LYS A 73 13.48 2.62 -2.29
CA LYS A 73 14.63 1.75 -2.05
C LYS A 73 15.08 1.00 -3.30
N VAL A 74 14.16 0.47 -4.11
CA VAL A 74 14.51 -0.35 -5.29
C VAL A 74 14.86 0.51 -6.50
N THR A 75 14.22 1.67 -6.67
CA THR A 75 14.43 2.55 -7.83
C THR A 75 15.50 3.62 -7.58
N GLY A 76 15.75 3.99 -6.32
CA GLY A 76 16.55 5.15 -5.95
C GLY A 76 15.89 6.49 -6.28
N LYS A 77 14.59 6.51 -6.61
CA LYS A 77 13.83 7.70 -6.99
C LYS A 77 12.71 7.98 -6.00
N ASN A 78 12.32 9.24 -5.91
CA ASN A 78 11.12 9.61 -5.15
C ASN A 78 9.87 9.01 -5.83
N ILE A 79 8.88 8.63 -5.03
CA ILE A 79 7.64 8.04 -5.54
C ILE A 79 6.89 8.96 -6.52
N ASP A 80 6.94 10.29 -6.32
CA ASP A 80 6.27 11.24 -7.20
C ASP A 80 6.87 11.22 -8.62
N ASP A 81 8.20 11.09 -8.72
CA ASP A 81 8.90 10.96 -10.01
C ASP A 81 8.53 9.64 -10.71
N VAL A 82 8.49 8.54 -9.96
CA VAL A 82 8.11 7.22 -10.47
C VAL A 82 6.68 7.21 -10.99
N LEU A 83 5.75 7.83 -10.25
CA LEU A 83 4.34 7.92 -10.66
C LEU A 83 4.16 8.78 -11.92
N ALA A 84 4.91 9.87 -12.06
CA ALA A 84 4.89 10.72 -13.26
C ALA A 84 5.44 10.01 -14.50
N GLU A 85 6.54 9.27 -14.35
CA GLU A 85 7.11 8.43 -15.42
C GLU A 85 6.10 7.36 -15.88
N ASN A 86 5.47 6.65 -14.94
CA ASN A 86 4.49 5.61 -15.24
C ASN A 86 3.23 6.16 -15.92
N ALA A 87 2.73 7.32 -15.49
CA ALA A 87 1.58 7.97 -16.12
C ALA A 87 1.86 8.38 -17.57
N THR A 88 3.11 8.75 -17.88
CA THR A 88 3.53 9.09 -19.24
C THR A 88 3.57 7.85 -20.13
N ILE A 89 4.04 6.72 -19.60
CA ILE A 89 4.10 5.44 -20.33
C ILE A 89 2.68 4.91 -20.60
N GLU A 90 1.79 4.92 -19.61
CA GLU A 90 0.40 4.46 -19.77
C GLU A 90 -0.40 5.35 -20.73
N GLY A 91 -0.10 6.65 -20.80
CA GLY A 91 -0.71 7.59 -21.77
C GLY A 91 -0.14 7.48 -23.19
N SER A 92 1.03 6.87 -23.37
CA SER A 92 1.66 6.65 -24.69
C SER A 92 1.26 5.35 -25.39
N GLY A 93 0.29 4.61 -24.83
CA GLY A 93 -0.20 3.34 -25.36
C GLY A 93 -1.30 3.44 -26.42
N ASP A 94 -1.72 4.66 -26.80
CA ASP A 94 -2.64 4.91 -27.91
C ASP A 94 -1.85 5.35 -29.17
N GLU A 95 -1.11 4.42 -29.79
CA GLU A 95 -0.71 4.43 -31.22
C GLU A 95 -0.11 3.08 -31.67
#